data_AF-A0A257YL02-F1
#
_entry.id   AF-A0A257YL02-F1
#
_cell.length_a   1.000
_cell.length_b   1.000
_cell.length_c   1.000
_cell.angle_alpha   90.00
_cell.angle_beta   90.00
_cell.angle_gamma   90.00
#
_symmetry.space_group_name_H-M   'P 1'
#
loop_
_entity.id
_entity.type
_entity.pdbx_description
1 polymer ?
#
loop_
_entity_poly.entity_id
_entity_poly.type
_entity_poly.pdbx_seq_one_letter_code
_entity_poly.pdbx_strand_id
1 'polypeptide(L)'
;MTGRGINLGNVVSFADARAEAMGLRIWQGIETFDPPNRVHDHADLLAMAERMLAVREKRFPALVTAGKMSADQTEAELATFRAIVADWRFICTGEGEAAPLGSLMQRADALDASLRTIADIARDEGGFSDALADQAECVIALRWHLEPGRRTAALAQLSREIRAKSRSANSPTDQAHNHQEANHAV
;
A
#
# COMPACT_ATOMS: atom_id res chain seq x y z
N MET A 1 29.23 -52.63 13.88
CA MET A 1 28.94 -51.60 12.85
C MET A 1 27.43 -51.44 12.78
N THR A 2 26.89 -50.42 13.44
CA THR A 2 25.46 -50.09 13.42
C THR A 2 25.38 -48.61 13.09
N GLY A 3 25.09 -48.32 11.82
CA GLY A 3 24.87 -46.95 11.34
C GLY A 3 23.57 -46.41 11.90
N ARG A 4 23.67 -45.41 12.78
CA ARG A 4 22.54 -44.56 13.18
C ARG A 4 22.15 -43.72 11.97
N GLY A 5 21.01 -44.04 11.37
CA GLY A 5 20.35 -43.16 10.40
C GLY A 5 20.03 -41.84 11.09
N ILE A 6 20.53 -40.74 10.53
CA ILE A 6 20.15 -39.39 10.92
C ILE A 6 18.70 -39.23 10.49
N ASN A 7 17.79 -39.13 11.47
CA ASN A 7 16.41 -38.79 11.24
C ASN A 7 16.40 -37.29 10.87
N LEU A 8 16.48 -37.00 9.57
CA LEU A 8 16.33 -35.65 9.03
C LEU A 8 14.91 -35.20 9.39
N GLY A 9 14.85 -34.33 10.40
CA GLY A 9 13.62 -33.81 10.97
C GLY A 9 12.66 -33.32 9.89
N ASN A 10 11.38 -33.52 10.18
CA ASN A 10 10.22 -32.95 9.50
C ASN A 10 10.62 -31.66 8.77
N VAL A 11 10.72 -31.73 7.44
CA VAL A 11 10.93 -30.54 6.61
C VAL A 11 9.63 -29.75 6.73
N VAL A 12 9.56 -28.86 7.71
CA VAL A 12 8.48 -27.88 7.78
C VAL A 12 8.60 -27.08 6.49
N SER A 13 7.63 -27.27 5.59
CA SER A 13 7.56 -26.48 4.37
C SER A 13 7.57 -25.02 4.79
N PHE A 14 8.43 -24.19 4.18
CA PHE A 14 8.40 -22.75 4.42
C PHE A 14 7.02 -22.15 4.11
N ALA A 15 6.22 -22.80 3.26
CA ALA A 15 4.83 -22.44 3.02
C ALA A 15 3.92 -22.76 4.22
N ASP A 16 4.12 -23.91 4.89
CA ASP A 16 3.35 -24.31 6.06
C ASP A 16 3.74 -23.49 7.30
N ALA A 17 5.04 -23.23 7.50
CA ALA A 17 5.53 -22.31 8.54
C ALA A 17 5.07 -20.87 8.30
N ARG A 18 4.96 -20.45 7.03
CA ARG A 18 4.40 -19.14 6.66
C ARG A 18 2.90 -19.10 6.92
N ALA A 19 2.16 -20.16 6.60
CA ALA A 19 0.73 -20.25 6.90
C ALA A 19 0.46 -20.26 8.42
N GLU A 20 1.29 -20.95 9.22
CA GLU A 20 1.21 -20.93 10.69
C GLU A 20 1.62 -19.57 11.30
N ALA A 21 2.54 -18.84 10.67
CA ALA A 21 2.94 -17.50 11.11
C ALA A 21 1.94 -16.40 10.69
N MET A 22 1.15 -16.64 9.64
CA MET A 22 0.11 -15.73 9.14
C MET A 22 -1.13 -15.85 10.03
N GLY A 23 -1.13 -15.10 11.13
CA GLY A 23 -2.29 -14.97 12.00
C GLY A 23 -3.49 -14.36 11.26
N LEU A 24 -4.69 -14.69 11.71
CA LEU A 24 -5.90 -14.00 11.30
C LEU A 24 -6.04 -12.69 12.09
N ARG A 25 -6.51 -11.65 11.41
CA ARG A 25 -6.78 -10.33 11.99
C ARG A 25 -8.12 -9.81 11.49
N ILE A 26 -8.83 -9.12 12.39
CA ILE A 26 -10.12 -8.50 12.10
C ILE A 26 -9.93 -7.03 11.72
N TRP A 27 -10.47 -6.65 10.56
CA TRP A 27 -10.48 -5.30 10.01
C TRP A 27 -11.92 -4.83 9.86
N GLN A 28 -12.38 -3.98 10.79
CA GLN A 28 -13.74 -3.45 10.78
C GLN A 28 -14.84 -4.53 10.69
N GLY A 29 -14.60 -5.70 11.30
CA GLY A 29 -15.53 -6.84 11.28
C GLY A 29 -15.27 -7.86 10.15
N ILE A 30 -14.25 -7.64 9.32
CA ILE A 30 -13.83 -8.56 8.26
C ILE A 30 -12.57 -9.30 8.70
N GLU A 31 -12.63 -10.63 8.78
CA GLU A 31 -11.50 -11.48 9.15
C GLU A 31 -10.67 -11.87 7.93
N THR A 32 -9.36 -11.66 7.97
CA THR A 32 -8.42 -12.08 6.92
C THR A 32 -7.01 -12.32 7.49
N PHE A 33 -6.10 -12.84 6.68
CA PHE A 33 -4.70 -13.06 7.06
C PHE A 33 -3.93 -11.75 7.30
N ASP A 34 -2.90 -11.80 8.13
CA ASP A 34 -1.87 -10.76 8.27
C ASP A 34 -0.48 -11.34 7.92
N PRO A 35 0.15 -10.93 6.80
CA PRO A 35 -0.34 -9.93 5.84
C PRO A 35 -1.56 -10.39 5.03
N PRO A 36 -2.39 -9.46 4.55
CA PRO A 36 -3.48 -9.75 3.62
C PRO A 36 -2.99 -10.43 2.34
N ASN A 37 -3.84 -11.21 1.68
CA ASN A 37 -3.41 -11.99 0.52
C ASN A 37 -2.93 -11.10 -0.65
N ARG A 38 -3.56 -9.94 -0.82
CA ARG A 38 -3.33 -9.04 -1.95
C ARG A 38 -2.23 -7.99 -1.74
N VAL A 39 -1.41 -8.08 -0.69
CA VAL A 39 -0.36 -7.07 -0.38
C VAL A 39 0.68 -6.88 -1.49
N HIS A 40 0.79 -7.82 -2.44
CA HIS A 40 1.75 -7.72 -3.55
C HIS A 40 1.08 -7.44 -4.90
N ASP A 41 -0.25 -7.36 -4.94
CA ASP A 41 -1.03 -7.18 -6.18
C ASP A 41 -1.11 -5.70 -6.55
N HIS A 42 0.05 -5.03 -6.68
CA HIS A 42 0.13 -3.57 -6.77
C HIS A 42 -0.78 -2.95 -7.84
N ALA A 43 -0.92 -3.60 -9.01
CA ALA A 43 -1.79 -3.14 -10.08
C ALA A 43 -3.28 -3.16 -9.68
N ASP A 44 -3.72 -4.22 -9.00
CA ASP A 44 -5.11 -4.34 -8.51
C ASP A 44 -5.38 -3.37 -7.36
N LEU A 45 -4.38 -3.12 -6.51
CA LEU A 45 -4.46 -2.14 -5.44
C LEU A 45 -4.59 -0.71 -5.99
N LEU A 46 -3.80 -0.35 -7.02
CA LEU A 46 -3.97 0.91 -7.72
C LEU A 46 -5.36 1.02 -8.37
N ALA A 47 -5.78 -0.02 -9.11
CA ALA A 47 -7.09 -0.03 -9.75
C ALA A 47 -8.24 0.10 -8.72
N MET A 48 -8.08 -0.49 -7.52
CA MET A 48 -9.04 -0.33 -6.43
C MET A 48 -9.08 1.11 -5.92
N ALA A 49 -7.92 1.71 -5.63
CA ALA A 49 -7.84 3.10 -5.18
C ALA A 49 -8.51 4.07 -6.17
N GLU A 50 -8.27 3.88 -7.48
CA GLU A 50 -8.88 4.68 -8.54
C GLU A 50 -10.40 4.49 -8.62
N ARG A 51 -10.89 3.24 -8.51
CA ARG A 51 -12.34 2.98 -8.45
C ARG A 51 -12.99 3.65 -7.25
N MET A 52 -12.36 3.59 -6.08
CA MET A 52 -12.88 4.22 -4.85
C MET A 52 -13.01 5.74 -4.98
N LEU A 53 -12.06 6.39 -5.67
CA LEU A 53 -12.13 7.82 -6.00
C LEU A 53 -13.24 8.09 -7.01
N ALA A 54 -13.28 7.36 -8.13
CA ALA A 54 -14.25 7.57 -9.20
C ALA A 54 -15.71 7.43 -8.74
N VAL A 55 -16.00 6.45 -7.87
CA VAL A 55 -17.34 6.28 -7.28
C VAL A 55 -17.76 7.50 -6.47
N ARG A 56 -16.84 8.09 -5.72
CA ARG A 56 -17.10 9.27 -4.90
C ARG A 56 -17.29 10.52 -5.74
N GLU A 57 -16.43 10.73 -6.73
CA GLU A 57 -16.56 11.83 -7.69
C GLU A 57 -17.91 11.81 -8.41
N LYS A 58 -18.43 10.61 -8.72
CA LYS A 58 -19.76 10.44 -9.30
C LYS A 58 -20.90 10.69 -8.29
N ARG A 59 -20.77 10.20 -7.06
CA ARG A 59 -21.87 10.18 -6.07
C ARG A 59 -22.02 11.49 -5.29
N PHE A 60 -20.91 12.14 -4.92
CA PHE A 60 -20.91 13.27 -4.01
C PHE A 60 -21.68 14.51 -4.51
N PRO A 61 -21.64 14.89 -5.80
CA PRO A 61 -22.44 16.01 -6.28
C PRO A 61 -23.95 15.89 -5.99
N ALA A 62 -24.48 14.66 -6.10
CA ALA A 62 -25.88 14.39 -5.77
C ALA A 62 -26.15 14.50 -4.26
N LEU A 63 -25.21 14.09 -3.40
CA LEU A 63 -25.34 14.23 -1.94
C LEU A 63 -25.29 15.69 -1.48
N VAL A 64 -24.43 16.51 -2.11
CA VAL A 64 -24.37 17.95 -1.86
C VAL A 64 -25.67 18.63 -2.27
N THR A 65 -26.17 18.33 -3.47
CA THR A 65 -27.46 18.85 -3.96
C THR A 65 -28.62 18.47 -3.05
N ALA A 66 -28.58 17.26 -2.48
CA ALA A 66 -29.59 16.77 -1.54
C ALA A 66 -29.42 17.29 -0.10
N GLY A 67 -28.43 18.15 0.18
CA GLY A 67 -28.14 18.67 1.51
C GLY A 67 -27.66 17.63 2.52
N LYS A 68 -27.21 16.45 2.05
CA LYS A 68 -26.76 15.33 2.89
C LYS A 68 -25.27 15.40 3.22
N MET A 69 -24.52 16.26 2.54
CA MET A 69 -23.08 16.46 2.69
C MET A 69 -22.74 17.91 2.33
N SER A 70 -21.83 18.55 3.06
CA SER A 70 -21.36 19.89 2.69
C SER A 70 -20.34 19.83 1.55
N ALA A 71 -20.16 20.94 0.83
CA ALA A 71 -19.13 21.06 -0.21
C ALA A 71 -17.72 20.89 0.39
N ASP A 72 -17.46 21.46 1.56
CA ASP A 72 -16.16 21.35 2.23
C ASP A 72 -15.85 19.92 2.67
N GLN A 73 -16.86 19.21 3.20
CA GLN A 73 -16.70 17.80 3.57
C GLN A 73 -16.44 16.93 2.34
N THR A 74 -17.14 17.24 1.23
CA THR A 74 -16.95 16.57 -0.06
C THR A 74 -15.52 16.73 -0.56
N GLU A 75 -15.02 17.95 -0.57
CA GLU A 75 -13.65 18.22 -1.05
C GLU A 75 -12.60 17.58 -0.15
N ALA A 76 -12.78 17.63 1.17
CA ALA A 76 -11.86 16.98 2.11
C ALA A 76 -11.77 15.45 1.89
N GLU A 77 -12.91 14.80 1.64
CA GLU A 77 -12.92 13.36 1.35
C GLU A 77 -12.30 13.05 -0.02
N LEU A 78 -12.64 13.82 -1.06
CA LEU A 78 -12.01 13.67 -2.38
C LEU A 78 -10.50 13.89 -2.34
N ALA A 79 -10.01 14.90 -1.63
CA ALA A 79 -8.60 15.15 -1.42
C ALA A 79 -7.89 13.96 -0.75
N THR A 80 -8.54 13.33 0.23
CA THR A 80 -8.01 12.14 0.91
C THR A 80 -7.89 10.96 -0.06
N PHE A 81 -8.90 10.70 -0.89
CA PHE A 81 -8.84 9.60 -1.86
C PHE A 81 -7.87 9.88 -3.02
N ARG A 82 -7.73 11.13 -3.46
CA ARG A 82 -6.68 11.54 -4.41
C ARG A 82 -5.29 11.28 -3.84
N ALA A 83 -5.08 11.54 -2.54
CA ALA A 83 -3.82 11.25 -1.86
C ALA A 83 -3.54 9.73 -1.74
N ILE A 84 -4.57 8.89 -1.62
CA ILE A 84 -4.40 7.43 -1.69
C ILE A 84 -3.97 7.03 -3.11
N VAL A 85 -4.65 7.53 -4.16
CA VAL A 85 -4.29 7.26 -5.55
C VAL A 85 -2.87 7.72 -5.88
N ALA A 86 -2.45 8.89 -5.39
CA ALA A 86 -1.11 9.43 -5.59
C ALA A 86 -0.02 8.48 -5.06
N ASP A 87 -0.18 7.95 -3.84
CA ASP A 87 0.75 6.95 -3.29
C ASP A 87 0.85 5.72 -4.19
N TRP A 88 -0.28 5.19 -4.63
CA TRP A 88 -0.29 3.95 -5.41
C TRP A 88 0.23 4.13 -6.82
N ARG A 89 -0.03 5.28 -7.45
CA ARG A 89 0.61 5.64 -8.73
C ARG A 89 2.12 5.74 -8.55
N PHE A 90 2.59 6.40 -7.48
CA PHE A 90 4.01 6.52 -7.19
C PHE A 90 4.67 5.15 -6.90
N ILE A 91 4.01 4.26 -6.16
CA ILE A 91 4.49 2.90 -5.89
C ILE A 91 4.60 2.09 -7.19
N CYS A 92 3.55 2.10 -8.02
CA CYS A 92 3.46 1.24 -9.20
C CYS A 92 4.32 1.73 -10.37
N THR A 93 4.29 3.04 -10.64
CA THR A 93 4.92 3.63 -11.84
C THR A 93 6.23 4.32 -11.50
N GLY A 94 6.34 4.85 -10.28
CA GLY A 94 7.43 5.74 -9.92
C GLY A 94 7.33 7.16 -10.43
N GLU A 95 6.22 7.51 -11.08
CA GLU A 95 5.92 8.85 -11.55
C GLU A 95 5.14 9.64 -10.50
N GLY A 96 5.28 10.97 -10.55
CA GLY A 96 4.66 11.89 -9.59
C GLY A 96 5.34 11.86 -8.21
N GLU A 97 4.60 12.33 -7.21
CA GLU A 97 5.04 12.39 -5.82
C GLU A 97 4.07 11.58 -4.95
N ALA A 98 4.63 10.90 -3.94
CA ALA A 98 3.82 10.31 -2.89
C ALA A 98 3.09 11.39 -2.10
N ALA A 99 1.94 11.04 -1.53
CA ALA A 99 1.17 11.96 -0.73
C ALA A 99 1.89 12.31 0.59
N PRO A 100 1.66 13.52 1.15
CA PRO A 100 2.34 13.95 2.36
C PRO A 100 2.09 13.02 3.56
N LEU A 101 3.14 12.74 4.33
CA LEU A 101 3.06 11.89 5.52
C LEU A 101 2.06 12.41 6.57
N GLY A 102 1.85 13.73 6.65
CA GLY A 102 0.88 14.34 7.55
C GLY A 102 -0.57 13.89 7.31
N SER A 103 -0.89 13.36 6.13
CA SER A 103 -2.22 12.85 5.77
C SER A 103 -2.42 11.35 6.05
N LEU A 104 -1.42 10.64 6.60
CA LEU A 104 -1.48 9.19 6.77
C LEU A 104 -2.69 8.72 7.59
N MET A 105 -2.97 9.39 8.71
CA MET A 105 -4.09 9.03 9.59
C MET A 105 -5.43 9.22 8.90
N GLN A 106 -5.62 10.36 8.20
CA GLN A 106 -6.84 10.65 7.45
C GLN A 106 -7.11 9.59 6.37
N ARG A 107 -6.05 9.14 5.68
CA ARG A 107 -6.17 8.08 4.66
C ARG A 107 -6.48 6.72 5.27
N ALA A 108 -5.85 6.38 6.39
CA ALA A 108 -6.17 5.17 7.14
C ALA A 108 -7.64 5.16 7.58
N ASP A 109 -8.13 6.26 8.17
CA ASP A 109 -9.52 6.41 8.62
C ASP A 109 -10.51 6.32 7.45
N ALA A 110 -10.17 6.87 6.28
CA ALA A 110 -11.00 6.80 5.08
C ALA A 110 -11.11 5.36 4.51
N LEU A 111 -10.02 4.58 4.58
CA LEU A 111 -10.05 3.17 4.22
C LEU A 111 -10.83 2.34 5.26
N ASP A 112 -10.66 2.62 6.56
CA ASP A 112 -11.44 2.00 7.63
C ASP A 112 -12.95 2.31 7.49
N ALA A 113 -13.33 3.53 7.11
CA ALA A 113 -14.71 3.88 6.79
C ALA A 113 -15.26 3.11 5.58
N SER A 114 -14.43 2.89 4.57
CA SER A 114 -14.80 2.10 3.38
C SER A 114 -14.99 0.62 3.72
N LEU A 115 -14.15 0.06 4.61
CA LEU A 115 -14.30 -1.32 5.10
C LEU A 115 -15.58 -1.50 5.92
N ARG A 116 -15.93 -0.53 6.78
CA ARG A 116 -17.22 -0.55 7.50
C ARG A 116 -18.40 -0.59 6.52
N THR A 117 -18.35 0.24 5.47
CA THR A 117 -19.40 0.24 4.43
C THR A 117 -19.49 -1.12 3.73
N ILE A 118 -18.36 -1.75 3.40
CA ILE A 118 -18.31 -3.08 2.79
C ILE A 118 -18.91 -4.15 3.72
N ALA A 119 -18.53 -4.12 5.00
CA ALA A 119 -19.05 -5.05 6.00
C ALA A 119 -20.57 -4.88 6.22
N ASP A 120 -21.06 -3.65 6.19
CA ASP A 120 -22.49 -3.35 6.29
C ASP A 120 -23.26 -3.89 5.07
N ILE A 121 -22.75 -3.70 3.85
CA ILE A 121 -23.33 -4.29 2.62
C ILE A 121 -23.39 -5.82 2.73
N ALA A 122 -22.29 -6.46 3.14
CA ALA A 122 -22.24 -7.91 3.29
C ALA A 122 -23.27 -8.40 4.32
N ARG A 123 -23.46 -7.67 5.43
CA ARG A 123 -24.46 -8.01 6.44
C ARG A 123 -25.88 -7.92 5.88
N ASP A 124 -26.18 -6.87 5.14
CA ASP A 124 -27.50 -6.64 4.55
C ASP A 124 -27.82 -7.67 3.46
N GLU A 125 -26.81 -8.14 2.73
CA GLU A 125 -26.91 -9.18 1.68
C GLU A 125 -26.86 -10.63 2.23
N GLY A 126 -26.64 -10.81 3.55
CA GLY A 126 -26.58 -12.12 4.20
C GLY A 126 -25.23 -12.85 4.06
N GLY A 127 -24.19 -12.16 3.60
CA GLY A 127 -22.83 -12.68 3.45
C GLY A 127 -22.01 -11.92 2.43
N PHE A 128 -20.73 -12.30 2.29
CA PHE A 128 -19.88 -11.77 1.22
C PHE A 128 -20.15 -12.51 -0.09
N SER A 129 -20.43 -11.76 -1.15
CA SER A 129 -20.22 -12.26 -2.51
C SER A 129 -18.73 -12.27 -2.84
N ASP A 130 -18.31 -13.07 -3.83
CA ASP A 130 -16.91 -13.15 -4.27
C ASP A 130 -16.36 -11.76 -4.64
N ALA A 131 -17.14 -10.96 -5.37
CA ALA A 131 -16.74 -9.61 -5.77
C ALA A 131 -16.58 -8.67 -4.56
N LEU A 132 -17.45 -8.79 -3.55
CA LEU A 132 -17.38 -7.97 -2.34
C LEU A 132 -16.21 -8.40 -1.45
N ALA A 133 -15.92 -9.70 -1.39
CA ALA A 133 -14.74 -10.24 -0.70
C ALA A 133 -13.44 -9.77 -1.37
N ASP A 134 -13.36 -9.83 -2.70
CA ASP A 134 -12.22 -9.30 -3.47
C ASP A 134 -12.03 -7.80 -3.23
N GLN A 135 -13.13 -7.05 -3.15
CA GLN A 135 -13.07 -5.64 -2.83
C GLN A 135 -12.53 -5.41 -1.42
N ALA A 136 -13.04 -6.15 -0.43
CA ALA A 136 -12.57 -6.08 0.96
C ALA A 136 -11.07 -6.35 1.05
N GLU A 137 -10.60 -7.45 0.45
CA GLU A 137 -9.18 -7.83 0.45
C GLU A 137 -8.27 -6.73 -0.12
N CYS A 138 -8.66 -6.12 -1.23
CA CYS A 138 -7.91 -5.00 -1.79
C CYS A 138 -7.86 -3.81 -0.81
N VAL A 139 -9.00 -3.43 -0.22
CA VAL A 139 -9.05 -2.29 0.70
C VAL A 139 -8.29 -2.56 2.00
N ILE A 140 -8.31 -3.80 2.50
CA ILE A 140 -7.50 -4.22 3.64
C ILE A 140 -6.01 -4.14 3.30
N ALA A 141 -5.59 -4.62 2.12
CA ALA A 141 -4.20 -4.50 1.68
C ALA A 141 -3.76 -3.01 1.57
N LEU A 142 -4.59 -2.14 0.97
CA LEU A 142 -4.35 -0.70 0.95
C LEU A 142 -4.12 -0.14 2.37
N ARG A 143 -4.97 -0.53 3.32
CA ARG A 143 -4.94 -0.08 4.72
C ARG A 143 -3.72 -0.62 5.49
N TRP A 144 -3.30 -1.84 5.18
CA TRP A 144 -2.12 -2.49 5.74
C TRP A 144 -0.83 -1.75 5.37
N HIS A 145 -0.71 -1.27 4.13
CA HIS A 145 0.47 -0.50 3.69
C HIS A 145 0.64 0.86 4.38
N LEU A 146 -0.42 1.39 5.03
CA LEU A 146 -0.37 2.63 5.79
C LEU A 146 0.06 2.43 7.25
N GLU A 147 0.21 1.19 7.72
CA GLU A 147 0.58 0.93 9.11
C GLU A 147 1.98 1.45 9.47
N PRO A 148 2.19 1.85 10.74
CA PRO A 148 3.53 2.14 11.26
C PRO A 148 4.48 0.97 10.95
N GLY A 149 5.68 1.29 10.43
CA GLY A 149 6.69 0.29 10.05
C GLY A 149 6.54 -0.29 8.65
N ARG A 150 5.38 -0.12 7.99
CA ARG A 150 5.12 -0.66 6.63
C ARG A 150 5.08 0.40 5.54
N ARG A 151 4.69 1.64 5.89
CA ARG A 151 4.61 2.89 5.09
C ARG A 151 5.30 2.83 3.73
N THR A 152 4.69 2.11 2.79
CA THR A 152 5.41 1.62 1.61
C THR A 152 5.76 2.74 0.65
N ALA A 153 4.86 3.72 0.49
CA ALA A 153 5.14 4.92 -0.30
C ALA A 153 6.33 5.73 0.26
N ALA A 154 6.40 5.90 1.59
CA ALA A 154 7.50 6.61 2.24
C ALA A 154 8.85 5.89 2.04
N LEU A 155 8.85 4.56 2.16
CA LEU A 155 10.04 3.74 1.90
C LEU A 155 10.46 3.79 0.43
N ALA A 156 9.49 3.75 -0.50
CA ALA A 156 9.74 3.89 -1.92
C ALA A 156 10.35 5.27 -2.25
N GLN A 157 9.84 6.34 -1.62
CA GLN A 157 10.36 7.69 -1.77
C GLN A 157 11.80 7.78 -1.28
N LEU A 158 12.08 7.34 -0.04
CA LEU A 158 13.43 7.33 0.52
C LEU A 158 14.41 6.52 -0.34
N SER A 159 13.99 5.35 -0.82
CA SER A 159 14.82 4.50 -1.69
C SER A 159 15.18 5.20 -3.01
N ARG A 160 14.24 5.97 -3.58
CA ARG A 160 14.50 6.77 -4.79
C ARG A 160 15.42 7.96 -4.50
N GLU A 161 15.22 8.68 -3.40
CA GLU A 161 16.08 9.78 -2.99
C GLU A 161 17.54 9.31 -2.78
N ILE A 162 17.73 8.15 -2.14
CA ILE A 162 19.05 7.53 -1.97
C ILE A 162 19.66 7.21 -3.34
N ARG A 163 18.92 6.56 -4.24
CA ARG A 163 19.41 6.24 -5.60
C ARG A 163 19.76 7.48 -6.41
N ALA A 164 18.97 8.55 -6.30
CA ALA A 164 19.24 9.82 -6.95
C ALA A 164 20.54 10.45 -6.44
N LYS A 165 20.73 10.50 -5.11
CA LYS A 165 21.97 10.99 -4.48
C LYS A 165 23.20 10.16 -4.85
N SER A 166 23.08 8.83 -4.89
CA SER A 166 24.17 7.95 -5.35
C SER A 166 24.52 8.20 -6.82
N ARG A 167 23.52 8.48 -7.67
CA ARG A 167 23.74 8.75 -9.10
C ARG A 167 24.40 10.13 -9.32
N SER A 168 24.01 11.15 -8.56
CA SER A 168 24.66 12.46 -8.62
C SER A 168 26.09 12.43 -8.07
N ALA A 169 26.35 11.64 -7.02
CA ALA A 169 27.69 11.45 -6.46
C ALA A 169 28.64 10.67 -7.38
N ASN A 170 28.12 9.78 -8.24
CA ASN A 170 28.91 9.04 -9.24
C ASN A 170 28.99 9.75 -10.61
N SER A 171 28.57 11.01 -10.71
CA SER A 171 28.66 11.75 -11.99
C SER A 171 30.12 12.16 -12.29
N PRO A 172 30.56 12.16 -13.57
CA PRO A 172 31.99 12.14 -13.94
C PRO A 172 32.77 13.42 -13.60
N THR A 173 32.09 14.47 -13.18
CA THR A 173 32.70 15.77 -12.89
C THR A 173 33.67 15.72 -11.70
N ASP A 174 33.48 14.80 -10.75
CA ASP A 174 34.40 14.59 -9.62
C ASP A 174 35.60 13.66 -9.94
N GLN A 175 35.51 12.84 -10.99
CA GLN A 175 36.66 12.01 -11.41
C GLN A 175 37.67 12.78 -12.28
N ALA A 176 37.24 13.87 -12.93
CA ALA A 176 38.11 14.70 -13.75
C ALA A 176 39.14 15.50 -12.92
N HIS A 177 38.80 15.92 -11.70
CA HIS A 177 39.76 16.62 -10.82
C HIS A 177 40.82 15.66 -10.24
N ASN A 178 40.45 14.39 -10.00
CA ASN A 178 41.37 13.43 -9.37
C ASN A 178 42.37 12.79 -10.35
N HIS A 179 42.09 12.81 -11.67
CA HIS A 179 43.03 12.33 -12.70
C HIS A 179 43.97 13.44 -13.23
N GLN A 180 43.65 14.72 -13.04
CA GLN A 180 44.48 15.83 -13.51
C GLN A 180 45.66 16.11 -12.56
N GLU A 181 45.52 15.85 -11.25
CA GLU A 181 46.61 16.01 -10.28
C GLU A 181 47.65 14.87 -10.33
N ALA A 182 47.27 13.69 -10.82
CA ALA A 182 48.18 12.55 -10.93
C ALA A 182 49.14 12.62 -12.14
N ASN A 183 48.83 13.42 -13.16
CA ASN A 183 49.60 13.50 -14.41
C ASN A 183 50.61 14.67 -14.48
N HIS A 184 50.73 15.47 -13.42
CA HIS A 184 51.71 16.58 -13.36
C HIS A 184 52.89 16.32 -12.42
N ALA A 185 53.01 15.10 -11.88
CA ALA A 185 54.13 14.67 -11.03
C ALA A 185 54.98 13.59 -11.72
N VAL A 186 55.58 13.91 -12.88
CA VAL A 186 56.72 13.17 -13.47
C VAL A 186 57.68 14.16 -14.10
#